data_AF-M4DIA3-F1
#
_entry.id   AF-M4DIA3-F1
#
_cell.length_a   1.000
_cell.length_b   1.000
_cell.length_c   1.000
_cell.angle_alpha   90.00
_cell.angle_beta   90.00
_cell.angle_gamma   90.00
#
_symmetry.space_group_name_H-M   'P 1'
#
loop_
_entity.id
_entity.type
_entity.pdbx_description
1 polymer ?
#
loop_
_entity_poly.entity_id
_entity_poly.type
_entity_poly.pdbx_seq_one_letter_code
_entity_poly.pdbx_strand_id
1 'polypeptide(L)'
;MRFCVFGFLSLFLIVSPVSAWFFPNSSAIPPSLRNTTHVFWDAFSNFTGCHHGQNVDGLFRIKKYFQRFGYIPETYTGNFTDDFDDILKNAVELYQKNFRLNVTGELDALTIKHIVVPRCGNPDVVNGTSLMHNGRRKTFEVNFSPGGKVPRLHTVKHYTLFPGEPRWPRDRRDLTYAFDPRNPLTDEVKGVFARAFGRWSEVTALNFTNIESFTTSDITIGFYTGDHGDGEPFDGVLGTLAHAFSPPSGKFHLDADENWVVSGDLDSFLSVTAAVDLESVAVHEIGHLLGLGHSSVEESIMYPTITTGKRKVDLTSDDVEGIQYLYGANPNFNGTSPPAATTRERDTGSFGAAARIDGSSSLSLFLSTVGLFLWILP
;
A
#
# COMPACT_ATOMS: atom_id res chain seq x y z
N MET A 1 17.97 61.13 -39.89
CA MET A 1 18.86 59.96 -40.12
C MET A 1 18.54 58.92 -39.06
N ARG A 2 18.05 57.75 -39.48
CA ARG A 2 17.82 56.56 -38.64
C ARG A 2 19.09 55.73 -38.66
N PHE A 3 19.51 55.17 -37.52
CA PHE A 3 20.10 53.82 -37.48
C PHE A 3 19.81 53.18 -36.11
N CYS A 4 19.09 52.06 -36.15
CA CYS A 4 18.97 51.09 -35.06
C CYS A 4 20.18 50.15 -35.15
N VAL A 5 20.74 49.76 -34.01
CA VAL A 5 21.71 48.67 -33.92
C VAL A 5 21.11 47.58 -33.05
N PHE A 6 20.76 46.45 -33.69
CA PHE A 6 20.44 45.20 -33.03
C PHE A 6 21.76 44.44 -32.79
N GLY A 7 22.06 44.10 -31.54
CA GLY A 7 23.11 43.16 -31.18
C GLY A 7 22.48 41.82 -30.79
N PHE A 8 22.58 40.83 -31.67
CA PHE A 8 22.43 39.41 -31.35
C PHE A 8 23.72 38.93 -30.69
N LEU A 9 23.66 38.23 -29.56
CA LEU A 9 24.72 37.31 -29.20
C LEU A 9 24.16 36.01 -28.60
N SER A 10 24.75 34.94 -29.13
CA SER A 10 24.36 33.54 -29.12
C SER A 10 24.18 32.87 -27.75
N LEU A 11 23.22 31.95 -27.76
CA LEU A 11 23.05 30.73 -26.98
C LEU A 11 24.35 30.16 -26.38
N PHE A 12 24.34 29.92 -25.07
CA PHE A 12 25.02 28.77 -24.46
C PHE A 12 23.96 27.94 -23.73
N LEU A 13 23.55 26.83 -24.38
CA LEU A 13 22.83 25.75 -23.72
C LEU A 13 23.83 24.99 -22.85
N ILE A 14 23.86 25.30 -21.56
CA ILE A 14 24.42 24.38 -20.57
C ILE A 14 23.28 23.43 -20.20
N VAL A 15 23.31 22.25 -20.82
CA VAL A 15 22.51 21.11 -20.40
C VAL A 15 23.15 20.60 -19.11
N SER A 16 22.47 20.80 -17.98
CA SER A 16 22.79 20.14 -16.71
C SER A 16 21.61 19.26 -16.31
N PRO A 17 21.87 18.15 -15.60
CA PRO A 17 21.08 16.94 -15.68
C PRO A 17 19.81 17.01 -14.84
N VAL A 18 18.83 16.23 -15.29
CA VAL A 18 17.60 15.83 -14.63
C VAL A 18 17.80 15.72 -13.12
N SER A 19 17.27 16.70 -12.39
CA SER A 19 17.05 16.58 -10.96
C SER A 19 15.80 15.74 -10.74
N ALA A 20 15.93 14.63 -10.02
CA ALA A 20 14.77 13.91 -9.47
C ALA A 20 13.99 14.89 -8.59
N TRP A 21 12.75 15.21 -8.99
CA TRP A 21 11.87 16.05 -8.20
C TRP A 21 11.04 15.15 -7.29
N PHE A 22 11.35 15.20 -5.99
CA PHE A 22 10.37 14.94 -4.96
C PHE A 22 9.19 15.89 -5.18
N PHE A 23 7.98 15.52 -4.74
CA PHE A 23 6.86 16.44 -4.62
C PHE A 23 6.84 17.04 -3.20
N PRO A 24 7.71 17.98 -2.78
CA PRO A 24 7.54 18.63 -1.50
C PRO A 24 6.56 19.78 -1.71
N ASN A 25 5.26 19.50 -1.86
CA ASN A 25 4.29 20.58 -1.73
C ASN A 25 3.49 20.51 -0.43
N SER A 26 4.22 20.40 0.68
CA SER A 26 3.77 20.68 2.04
C SER A 26 3.72 22.18 2.35
N SER A 27 3.47 23.05 1.35
CA SER A 27 3.31 24.49 1.59
C SER A 27 1.97 24.84 2.28
N ALA A 28 1.11 23.85 2.50
CA ALA A 28 -0.10 23.96 3.33
C ALA A 28 0.11 23.59 4.81
N ILE A 29 1.26 23.02 5.20
CA ILE A 29 1.54 22.60 6.57
C ILE A 29 2.37 23.70 7.27
N PRO A 30 1.83 24.36 8.32
CA PRO A 30 2.59 25.28 9.16
C PRO A 30 3.92 24.65 9.60
N PRO A 31 5.04 25.40 9.69
CA PRO A 31 6.33 24.85 10.11
C PRO A 31 6.31 24.07 11.44
N SER A 32 5.31 24.32 12.29
CA SER A 32 5.07 23.61 13.55
C SER A 32 4.50 22.18 13.42
N LEU A 33 3.97 21.79 12.26
CA LEU A 33 3.31 20.50 12.03
C LEU A 33 4.09 19.55 11.10
N ARG A 34 5.20 20.03 10.52
CA ARG A 34 6.07 19.22 9.64
C ARG A 34 6.83 18.09 10.36
N ASN A 35 6.64 17.96 11.67
CA ASN A 35 7.30 16.98 12.55
C ASN A 35 6.31 16.24 13.49
N THR A 36 5.00 16.43 13.35
CA THR A 36 4.02 15.92 14.34
C THR A 36 3.36 14.59 13.96
N THR A 37 3.32 14.22 12.67
CA THR A 37 2.66 12.99 12.20
C THR A 37 3.56 11.75 12.30
N HIS A 38 4.88 11.88 12.06
CA HIS A 38 5.85 10.84 12.42
C HIS A 38 5.78 10.54 13.93
N VAL A 39 5.67 11.60 14.76
CA VAL A 39 5.46 11.49 16.21
C VAL A 39 4.11 10.84 16.55
N PHE A 40 3.08 10.99 15.71
CA PHE A 40 1.77 10.38 15.93
C PHE A 40 1.83 8.86 15.81
N TRP A 41 2.45 8.34 14.76
CA TRP A 41 2.62 6.89 14.56
C TRP A 41 3.72 6.30 15.46
N ASP A 42 4.79 7.05 15.74
CA ASP A 42 5.78 6.65 16.75
C ASP A 42 5.15 6.47 18.12
N ALA A 43 4.16 7.30 18.48
CA ALA A 43 3.46 7.20 19.75
C ALA A 43 2.71 5.87 19.91
N PHE A 44 2.33 5.19 18.81
CA PHE A 44 1.70 3.88 18.90
C PHE A 44 2.69 2.82 19.41
N SER A 45 3.99 3.01 19.17
CA SER A 45 5.04 2.14 19.71
C SER A 45 5.04 2.10 21.24
N ASN A 46 4.57 3.16 21.90
CA ASN A 46 4.46 3.22 23.36
C ASN A 46 3.38 2.29 23.94
N PHE A 47 2.45 1.80 23.11
CA PHE A 47 1.42 0.85 23.54
C PHE A 47 1.88 -0.62 23.48
N THR A 48 3.14 -0.87 23.12
CA THR A 48 3.70 -2.23 23.06
C THR A 48 3.58 -2.94 24.42
N GLY A 49 2.93 -4.11 24.44
CA GLY A 49 2.68 -4.92 25.63
C GLY A 49 1.42 -4.54 26.41
N CYS A 50 0.65 -3.55 25.95
CA CYS A 50 -0.63 -3.23 26.56
C CYS A 50 -1.61 -4.40 26.41
N HIS A 51 -2.35 -4.71 27.47
CA HIS A 51 -3.26 -5.84 27.53
C HIS A 51 -4.53 -5.51 28.33
N HIS A 52 -5.53 -6.38 28.20
CA HIS A 52 -6.85 -6.20 28.78
C HIS A 52 -6.84 -5.90 30.28
N GLY A 53 -7.64 -4.90 30.68
CA GLY A 53 -7.75 -4.43 32.06
C GLY A 53 -6.78 -3.32 32.46
N GLN A 54 -5.86 -2.92 31.57
CA GLN A 54 -5.00 -1.77 31.79
C GLN A 54 -5.69 -0.45 31.37
N ASN A 55 -5.24 0.65 31.96
CA ASN A 55 -5.59 2.01 31.53
C ASN A 55 -4.29 2.73 31.19
N VAL A 56 -4.16 3.20 29.95
CA VAL A 56 -2.93 3.85 29.45
C VAL A 56 -3.33 5.05 28.62
N ASP A 57 -2.83 6.23 29.02
CA ASP A 57 -3.11 7.51 28.36
C ASP A 57 -2.89 7.43 26.84
N GLY A 58 -3.93 7.77 26.07
CA GLY A 58 -3.91 7.75 24.61
C GLY A 58 -4.36 6.45 23.94
N LEU A 59 -4.67 5.38 24.67
CA LEU A 59 -5.23 4.13 24.11
C LEU A 59 -6.51 4.36 23.29
N PHE A 60 -7.28 5.42 23.57
CA PHE A 60 -8.44 5.78 22.75
C PHE A 60 -8.08 5.98 21.27
N ARG A 61 -6.83 6.35 20.95
CA ARG A 61 -6.35 6.55 19.57
C ARG A 61 -6.24 5.23 18.81
N ILE A 62 -5.79 4.17 19.47
CA ILE A 62 -5.76 2.82 18.90
C ILE A 62 -7.20 2.35 18.61
N LYS A 63 -8.15 2.65 19.50
CA LYS A 63 -9.57 2.35 19.24
C LYS A 63 -10.10 3.10 18.03
N LYS A 64 -9.74 4.38 17.84
CA LYS A 64 -10.08 5.12 16.61
C LYS A 64 -9.48 4.49 15.36
N TYR A 65 -8.23 4.02 15.41
CA TYR A 65 -7.62 3.26 14.31
C TYR A 65 -8.44 1.99 13.99
N PHE A 66 -8.78 1.20 15.01
CA PHE A 66 -9.58 0.00 14.80
C PHE A 66 -11.00 0.29 14.32
N GLN A 67 -11.59 1.42 14.72
CA GLN A 67 -12.88 1.86 14.18
C GLN A 67 -12.77 2.25 12.70
N ARG A 68 -11.73 3.01 12.33
CA ARG A 68 -11.45 3.42 10.94
C ARG A 68 -11.40 2.24 9.97
N PHE A 69 -10.76 1.14 10.37
CA PHE A 69 -10.62 -0.06 9.52
C PHE A 69 -11.70 -1.13 9.77
N GLY A 70 -12.74 -0.80 10.54
CA GLY A 70 -13.93 -1.61 10.75
C GLY A 70 -13.83 -2.73 11.81
N TYR A 71 -12.69 -2.84 12.49
CA TYR A 71 -12.50 -3.80 13.60
C TYR A 71 -13.34 -3.44 14.83
N ILE A 72 -13.64 -2.15 15.00
CA ILE A 72 -14.70 -1.68 15.88
C ILE A 72 -15.82 -1.14 14.99
N PRO A 73 -17.09 -1.56 15.19
CA PRO A 73 -18.19 -1.09 14.35
C PRO A 73 -18.35 0.43 14.37
N GLU A 74 -18.60 1.04 13.21
CA GLU A 74 -18.94 2.47 13.09
C GLU A 74 -20.20 2.84 13.88
N THR A 75 -21.12 1.89 14.07
CA THR A 75 -22.32 2.09 14.90
C THR A 75 -22.00 2.31 16.38
N TYR A 76 -20.76 2.08 16.80
CA TYR A 76 -20.30 2.44 18.14
C TYR A 76 -20.15 3.96 18.23
N THR A 77 -21.13 4.61 18.84
CA THR A 77 -21.18 6.07 19.04
C THR A 77 -20.64 6.49 20.42
N GLY A 78 -20.08 5.57 21.20
CA GLY A 78 -19.49 5.88 22.49
C GLY A 78 -18.18 6.65 22.32
N ASN A 79 -17.89 7.58 23.23
CA ASN A 79 -16.55 8.16 23.29
C ASN A 79 -15.58 7.08 23.78
N PHE A 80 -14.53 6.82 23.01
CA PHE A 80 -13.48 5.90 23.44
C PHE A 80 -12.76 6.44 24.67
N THR A 81 -12.63 5.58 25.68
CA THR A 81 -11.76 5.79 26.85
C THR A 81 -10.38 5.19 26.61
N ASP A 82 -9.46 5.50 27.51
CA ASP A 82 -8.10 4.95 27.57
C ASP A 82 -7.99 3.58 28.25
N ASP A 83 -9.13 2.93 28.53
CA ASP A 83 -9.13 1.57 29.06
C ASP A 83 -8.90 0.55 27.95
N PHE A 84 -8.07 -0.45 28.20
CA PHE A 84 -8.01 -1.64 27.38
C PHE A 84 -9.19 -2.56 27.75
N ASP A 85 -10.34 -2.24 27.19
CA ASP A 85 -11.62 -2.92 27.42
C ASP A 85 -11.83 -4.12 26.47
N ASP A 86 -12.95 -4.82 26.66
CA ASP A 86 -13.36 -5.94 25.81
C ASP A 86 -13.48 -5.54 24.33
N ILE A 87 -13.86 -4.29 24.05
CA ILE A 87 -13.99 -3.77 22.68
C ILE A 87 -12.62 -3.77 22.00
N LEU A 88 -11.61 -3.18 22.65
CA LEU A 88 -10.26 -3.14 22.11
C LEU A 88 -9.65 -4.55 22.02
N LYS A 89 -9.83 -5.39 23.04
CA LYS A 89 -9.35 -6.78 23.01
C LYS A 89 -9.89 -7.54 21.80
N ASN A 90 -11.21 -7.50 21.58
CA ASN A 90 -11.83 -8.19 20.45
C ASN A 90 -11.37 -7.64 19.10
N ALA A 91 -11.17 -6.32 19.00
CA ALA A 91 -10.64 -5.68 17.79
C ALA A 91 -9.21 -6.13 17.48
N VAL A 92 -8.34 -6.20 18.50
CA VAL A 92 -6.96 -6.69 18.38
C VAL A 92 -6.92 -8.16 17.96
N GLU A 93 -7.74 -9.03 18.56
CA GLU A 93 -7.81 -10.45 18.19
C GLU A 93 -8.26 -10.63 16.73
N LEU A 94 -9.25 -9.84 16.29
CA LEU A 94 -9.71 -9.88 14.90
C LEU A 94 -8.66 -9.36 13.93
N TYR A 95 -7.93 -8.30 14.29
CA TYR A 95 -6.81 -7.77 13.51
C TYR A 95 -5.68 -8.79 13.37
N GLN A 96 -5.23 -9.36 14.48
CA GLN A 96 -4.20 -10.40 14.48
C GLN A 96 -4.59 -11.58 13.60
N LYS A 97 -5.85 -12.01 13.68
CA LYS A 97 -6.40 -13.04 12.80
C LYS A 97 -6.37 -12.60 11.32
N ASN A 98 -6.76 -11.36 11.02
CA ASN A 98 -6.77 -10.81 9.67
C ASN A 98 -5.39 -10.76 9.00
N PHE A 99 -4.35 -10.51 9.78
CA PHE A 99 -2.98 -10.42 9.31
C PHE A 99 -2.14 -11.67 9.63
N ARG A 100 -2.78 -12.77 10.04
CA ARG A 100 -2.15 -14.06 10.39
C ARG A 100 -1.02 -13.94 11.44
N LEU A 101 -1.17 -12.97 12.34
CA LEU A 101 -0.34 -12.84 13.53
C LEU A 101 -0.79 -13.84 14.60
N ASN A 102 0.03 -14.02 15.63
CA ASN A 102 -0.40 -14.77 16.81
C ASN A 102 -1.57 -14.04 17.48
N VAL A 103 -2.68 -14.75 17.68
CA VAL A 103 -3.89 -14.18 18.30
C VAL A 103 -3.70 -14.16 19.82
N THR A 104 -3.08 -13.10 20.33
CA THR A 104 -2.84 -12.87 21.75
C THR A 104 -3.95 -12.04 22.40
N GLY A 105 -4.61 -11.19 21.62
CA GLY A 105 -5.53 -10.17 22.14
C GLY A 105 -4.83 -9.03 22.89
N GLU A 106 -3.51 -8.95 22.76
CA GLU A 106 -2.65 -7.93 23.36
C GLU A 106 -2.02 -7.07 22.25
N LEU A 107 -1.68 -5.82 22.56
CA LEU A 107 -0.89 -4.97 21.68
C LEU A 107 0.59 -5.37 21.74
N ASP A 108 0.89 -6.63 21.42
CA ASP A 108 2.24 -7.18 21.42
C ASP A 108 3.15 -6.52 20.37
N ALA A 109 4.46 -6.75 20.49
CA ALA A 109 5.45 -6.09 19.65
C ALA A 109 5.26 -6.33 18.14
N LEU A 110 4.79 -7.52 17.75
CA LEU A 110 4.54 -7.82 16.33
C LEU A 110 3.28 -7.10 15.85
N THR A 111 2.24 -7.08 16.67
CA THR A 111 0.97 -6.39 16.38
C THR A 111 1.19 -4.89 16.21
N ILE A 112 1.87 -4.23 17.15
CA ILE A 112 2.16 -2.80 17.06
C ILE A 112 3.07 -2.49 15.87
N LYS A 113 4.11 -3.29 15.65
CA LYS A 113 5.00 -3.14 14.49
C LYS A 113 4.23 -3.23 13.17
N HIS A 114 3.18 -4.05 13.11
CA HIS A 114 2.33 -4.16 11.93
C HIS A 114 1.33 -2.99 11.80
N ILE A 115 0.72 -2.54 12.91
CA ILE A 115 -0.23 -1.42 12.93
C ILE A 115 0.37 -0.12 12.40
N VAL A 116 1.65 0.14 12.71
CA VAL A 116 2.35 1.35 12.28
C VAL A 116 2.88 1.30 10.84
N VAL A 117 2.72 0.18 10.14
CA VAL A 117 3.05 0.11 8.71
C VAL A 117 2.00 0.88 7.92
N PRO A 118 2.39 1.78 7.00
CA PRO A 118 1.45 2.49 6.15
C PRO A 118 0.61 1.53 5.32
N ARG A 119 -0.63 1.93 4.99
CA ARG A 119 -1.63 1.04 4.40
C ARG A 119 -2.68 1.79 3.58
N CYS A 120 -3.47 1.01 2.83
CA CYS A 120 -4.72 1.47 2.22
C CYS A 120 -5.74 1.87 3.30
N GLY A 121 -6.53 2.90 2.98
CA GLY A 121 -7.60 3.48 3.78
C GLY A 121 -8.91 2.70 3.78
N ASN A 122 -9.08 1.73 2.88
CA ASN A 122 -10.29 0.91 2.82
C ASN A 122 -10.43 0.00 4.07
N PRO A 123 -11.65 -0.24 4.57
CA PRO A 123 -11.85 -1.07 5.75
C PRO A 123 -11.61 -2.56 5.45
N ASP A 124 -10.99 -3.26 6.40
CA ASP A 124 -10.77 -4.71 6.33
C ASP A 124 -12.02 -5.52 6.71
N VAL A 125 -12.89 -4.90 7.51
CA VAL A 125 -14.07 -5.50 8.11
C VAL A 125 -15.27 -4.60 7.78
N VAL A 126 -16.29 -5.17 7.15
CA VAL A 126 -17.51 -4.43 6.80
C VAL A 126 -18.70 -5.16 7.38
N ASN A 127 -19.56 -4.43 8.11
CA ASN A 127 -20.73 -4.98 8.79
C ASN A 127 -20.38 -6.20 9.69
N GLY A 128 -19.29 -6.10 10.44
CA GLY A 128 -18.80 -7.17 11.34
C GLY A 128 -18.26 -8.41 10.63
N THR A 129 -18.12 -8.38 9.30
CA THR A 129 -17.57 -9.48 8.51
C THR A 129 -16.19 -9.09 7.98
N SER A 130 -15.16 -9.85 8.35
CA SER A 130 -13.83 -9.69 7.75
C SER A 130 -13.87 -10.06 6.26
N LEU A 131 -13.37 -9.16 5.43
CA LEU A 131 -13.27 -9.38 3.99
C LEU A 131 -12.06 -10.29 3.67
N MET A 132 -10.94 -10.13 4.37
CA MET A 132 -9.67 -10.81 4.10
C MET A 132 -9.68 -12.34 4.26
N HIS A 133 -10.67 -12.87 5.01
CA HIS A 133 -10.78 -14.29 5.36
C HIS A 133 -12.00 -14.98 4.75
N ASN A 134 -12.59 -14.42 3.70
CA ASN A 134 -13.86 -14.89 3.15
C ASN A 134 -13.74 -16.18 2.29
N GLY A 135 -12.77 -17.05 2.61
CA GLY A 135 -12.76 -18.46 2.25
C GLY A 135 -13.94 -19.17 2.92
N ARG A 136 -15.17 -18.89 2.47
CA ARG A 136 -16.38 -19.56 2.93
C ARG A 136 -16.18 -21.07 2.75
N ARG A 137 -16.29 -21.84 3.83
CA ARG A 137 -16.77 -23.23 3.75
C ARG A 137 -18.21 -23.20 3.23
N LYS A 138 -18.42 -22.98 1.93
CA LYS A 138 -19.58 -23.54 1.23
C LYS A 138 -19.25 -25.01 1.06
N THR A 139 -19.48 -25.80 2.10
CA THR A 139 -19.66 -27.24 1.97
C THR A 139 -20.84 -27.43 1.03
N PHE A 140 -20.55 -27.71 -0.24
CA PHE A 140 -21.52 -28.39 -1.08
C PHE A 140 -21.69 -29.77 -0.44
N GLU A 141 -22.81 -29.99 0.24
CA GLU A 141 -23.25 -31.32 0.64
C GLU A 141 -23.29 -32.20 -0.62
N VAL A 142 -22.46 -33.24 -0.65
CA VAL A 142 -22.49 -34.24 -1.70
C VAL A 142 -23.05 -35.51 -1.08
N ASN A 143 -24.29 -35.84 -1.43
CA ASN A 143 -24.86 -37.16 -1.17
C ASN A 143 -23.98 -38.22 -1.86
N PHE A 144 -23.49 -39.17 -1.08
CA PHE A 144 -22.70 -40.29 -1.58
C PHE A 144 -23.58 -41.22 -2.41
N SER A 145 -23.50 -41.09 -3.74
CA SER A 145 -23.78 -42.21 -4.64
C SER A 145 -22.50 -43.04 -4.81
N PRO A 146 -22.54 -44.37 -4.64
CA PRO A 146 -21.36 -45.22 -4.75
C PRO A 146 -21.00 -45.44 -6.22
N GLY A 147 -20.04 -44.66 -6.73
CA GLY A 147 -19.53 -44.82 -8.10
C GLY A 147 -18.39 -43.85 -8.37
N GLY A 148 -17.17 -44.40 -8.42
CA GLY A 148 -15.85 -43.75 -8.42
C GLY A 148 -15.72 -42.36 -9.04
N LYS A 149 -15.01 -41.46 -8.35
CA LYS A 149 -14.48 -40.21 -8.90
C LYS A 149 -13.08 -39.91 -8.38
N VAL A 150 -12.24 -39.46 -9.32
CA VAL A 150 -10.89 -38.90 -9.22
C VAL A 150 -10.78 -37.88 -8.07
N PRO A 151 -9.64 -37.77 -7.36
CA PRO A 151 -9.46 -36.76 -6.31
C PRO A 151 -9.65 -35.37 -6.91
N ARG A 152 -10.68 -34.65 -6.47
CA ARG A 152 -10.82 -33.23 -6.78
C ARG A 152 -9.91 -32.47 -5.82
N LEU A 153 -8.79 -31.96 -6.35
CA LEU A 153 -7.95 -31.01 -5.62
C LEU A 153 -8.80 -29.78 -5.29
N HIS A 154 -8.86 -29.44 -4.00
CA HIS A 154 -9.58 -28.28 -3.52
C HIS A 154 -8.69 -27.04 -3.68
N THR A 155 -8.91 -26.24 -4.72
CA THR A 155 -8.32 -24.90 -4.80
C THR A 155 -9.04 -23.99 -3.81
N VAL A 156 -8.33 -23.56 -2.77
CA VAL A 156 -8.83 -22.54 -1.83
C VAL A 156 -8.61 -21.19 -2.52
N LYS A 157 -9.69 -20.42 -2.69
CA LYS A 157 -9.60 -19.04 -3.16
C LYS A 157 -9.06 -18.17 -2.02
N HIS A 158 -7.98 -17.45 -2.26
CA HIS A 158 -7.40 -16.54 -1.28
C HIS A 158 -7.81 -15.08 -1.53
N TYR A 159 -8.23 -14.76 -2.75
CA TYR A 159 -8.63 -13.43 -3.15
C TYR A 159 -9.97 -13.04 -2.54
N THR A 160 -10.15 -11.73 -2.39
CA THR A 160 -11.33 -11.13 -1.80
C THR A 160 -11.99 -10.18 -2.79
N LEU A 161 -13.31 -10.07 -2.72
CA LEU A 161 -14.10 -9.09 -3.46
C LEU A 161 -14.87 -8.22 -2.47
N PHE A 162 -15.17 -6.99 -2.85
CA PHE A 162 -16.08 -6.16 -2.06
C PHE A 162 -17.46 -6.82 -1.92
N PRO A 163 -18.19 -6.58 -0.80
CA PRO A 163 -19.56 -7.04 -0.64
C PRO A 163 -20.44 -6.65 -1.83
N GLY A 164 -21.19 -7.62 -2.37
CA GLY A 164 -22.01 -7.42 -3.57
C GLY A 164 -21.27 -7.65 -4.89
N GLU A 165 -19.97 -7.99 -4.85
CA GLU A 165 -19.11 -8.25 -6.01
C GLU A 165 -19.26 -7.14 -7.09
N PRO A 166 -19.11 -5.85 -6.70
CA PRO A 166 -19.29 -4.73 -7.62
C PRO A 166 -18.30 -4.82 -8.76
N ARG A 167 -18.76 -4.45 -9.95
CA ARG A 167 -17.97 -4.45 -11.18
C ARG A 167 -18.49 -3.40 -12.14
N TRP A 168 -17.63 -2.95 -13.04
CA TRP A 168 -18.07 -2.16 -14.18
C TRP A 168 -19.04 -2.97 -15.06
N PRO A 169 -20.00 -2.30 -15.75
CA PRO A 169 -20.97 -2.96 -16.63
C PRO A 169 -20.31 -3.92 -17.62
N ARG A 170 -20.95 -5.07 -17.89
CA ARG A 170 -20.34 -6.16 -18.69
C ARG A 170 -20.04 -5.77 -20.14
N ASP A 171 -20.83 -4.86 -20.67
CA ASP A 171 -20.74 -4.26 -21.99
C ASP A 171 -19.70 -3.14 -22.06
N ARG A 172 -19.16 -2.68 -20.92
CA ARG A 172 -18.16 -1.63 -20.85
C ARG A 172 -16.77 -2.21 -20.57
N ARG A 173 -15.96 -2.31 -21.63
CA ARG A 173 -14.57 -2.79 -21.56
C ARG A 173 -13.55 -1.66 -21.61
N ASP A 174 -13.90 -0.57 -22.28
CA ASP A 174 -13.08 0.63 -22.36
C ASP A 174 -13.51 1.60 -21.25
N LEU A 175 -12.69 1.65 -20.19
CA LEU A 175 -12.86 2.56 -19.07
C LEU A 175 -11.99 3.80 -19.30
N THR A 176 -12.51 4.93 -18.86
CA THR A 176 -11.81 6.22 -18.97
C THR A 176 -11.38 6.70 -17.59
N TYR A 177 -10.19 7.30 -17.51
CA TYR A 177 -9.73 7.92 -16.27
C TYR A 177 -9.21 9.34 -16.52
N ALA A 178 -9.38 10.20 -15.52
CA ALA A 178 -8.94 11.58 -15.57
C ALA A 178 -8.40 12.03 -14.21
N PHE A 179 -7.53 13.04 -14.24
CA PHE A 179 -6.93 13.62 -13.04
C PHE A 179 -7.68 14.89 -12.63
N ASP A 180 -7.82 15.12 -11.33
CA ASP A 180 -8.42 16.33 -10.80
C ASP A 180 -7.64 17.56 -11.29
N PRO A 181 -8.26 18.50 -12.01
CA PRO A 181 -7.57 19.67 -12.55
C PRO A 181 -7.01 20.59 -11.47
N ARG A 182 -7.45 20.45 -10.22
CA ARG A 182 -6.89 21.17 -9.06
C ARG A 182 -5.53 20.63 -8.63
N ASN A 183 -5.17 19.41 -9.04
CA ASN A 183 -3.88 18.78 -8.81
C ASN A 183 -3.09 18.71 -10.14
N PRO A 184 -2.38 19.77 -10.55
CA PRO A 184 -1.62 19.74 -11.80
C PRO A 184 -0.46 18.74 -11.71
N LEU A 185 -0.59 17.59 -12.40
CA LEU A 185 0.41 16.51 -12.40
C LEU A 185 1.34 16.60 -13.62
N THR A 186 2.61 16.24 -13.42
CA THR A 186 3.60 16.08 -14.50
C THR A 186 3.30 14.82 -15.32
N ASP A 187 3.80 14.77 -16.55
CA ASP A 187 3.63 13.59 -17.42
C ASP A 187 4.30 12.33 -16.84
N GLU A 188 5.35 12.52 -16.03
CA GLU A 188 6.02 11.44 -15.30
C GLU A 188 5.07 10.77 -14.29
N VAL A 189 4.38 11.57 -13.48
CA VAL A 189 3.36 11.06 -12.53
C VAL A 189 2.21 10.41 -13.28
N LYS A 190 1.68 11.06 -14.31
CA LYS A 190 0.61 10.47 -15.15
C LYS A 190 1.04 9.14 -15.75
N GLY A 191 2.32 9.02 -16.12
CA GLY A 191 2.95 7.80 -16.60
C GLY A 191 2.95 6.67 -15.57
N VAL A 192 3.04 6.95 -14.27
CA VAL A 192 2.90 5.93 -13.20
C VAL A 192 1.52 5.28 -13.27
N PHE A 193 0.46 6.09 -13.31
CA PHE A 193 -0.91 5.57 -13.38
C PHE A 193 -1.16 4.80 -14.68
N ALA A 194 -0.61 5.27 -15.81
CA ALA A 194 -0.70 4.53 -17.07
C ALA A 194 -0.07 3.14 -16.97
N ARG A 195 1.10 3.00 -16.33
CA ARG A 195 1.71 1.68 -16.07
C ARG A 195 0.86 0.83 -15.12
N ALA A 196 0.34 1.43 -14.05
CA ALA A 196 -0.49 0.74 -13.07
C ALA A 196 -1.79 0.18 -13.70
N PHE A 197 -2.49 0.97 -14.53
CA PHE A 197 -3.61 0.49 -15.33
C PHE A 197 -3.19 -0.57 -16.35
N GLY A 198 -2.03 -0.39 -16.98
CA GLY A 198 -1.44 -1.36 -17.90
C GLY A 198 -1.34 -2.76 -17.31
N ARG A 199 -0.83 -2.87 -16.08
CA ARG A 199 -0.72 -4.15 -15.34
C ARG A 199 -2.06 -4.87 -15.20
N TRP A 200 -3.13 -4.14 -14.89
CA TRP A 200 -4.47 -4.72 -14.82
C TRP A 200 -5.06 -5.05 -16.20
N SER A 201 -4.78 -4.26 -17.23
CA SER A 201 -5.20 -4.57 -18.61
C SER A 201 -4.49 -5.79 -19.21
N GLU A 202 -3.26 -6.09 -18.77
CA GLU A 202 -2.53 -7.28 -19.23
C GLU A 202 -3.23 -8.58 -18.85
N VAL A 203 -3.89 -8.60 -17.69
CA VAL A 203 -4.52 -9.81 -17.13
C VAL A 203 -6.05 -9.84 -17.25
N THR A 204 -6.66 -8.75 -17.73
CA THR A 204 -8.12 -8.62 -17.93
C THR A 204 -8.48 -8.22 -19.35
N ALA A 205 -9.74 -8.36 -19.72
CA ALA A 205 -10.27 -7.83 -20.99
C ALA A 205 -10.64 -6.33 -20.93
N LEU A 206 -10.17 -5.58 -19.92
CA LEU A 206 -10.43 -4.15 -19.78
C LEU A 206 -9.31 -3.32 -20.42
N ASN A 207 -9.68 -2.19 -20.99
CA ASN A 207 -8.77 -1.16 -21.48
C ASN A 207 -8.98 0.13 -20.70
N PHE A 208 -7.91 0.91 -20.52
CA PHE A 208 -7.96 2.16 -19.78
C PHE A 208 -7.42 3.29 -20.66
N THR A 209 -8.22 4.35 -20.81
CA THR A 209 -7.83 5.52 -21.61
C THR A 209 -7.83 6.77 -20.74
N ASN A 210 -6.72 7.49 -20.73
CA ASN A 210 -6.66 8.80 -20.10
C ASN A 210 -7.45 9.82 -20.94
N ILE A 211 -8.32 10.59 -20.29
CA ILE A 211 -9.05 11.70 -20.92
C ILE A 211 -8.88 12.99 -20.10
N GLU A 212 -9.12 14.14 -20.73
CA GLU A 212 -9.04 15.44 -20.06
C GLU A 212 -10.26 15.76 -19.18
N SER A 213 -11.43 15.18 -19.50
CA SER A 213 -12.69 15.52 -18.83
C SER A 213 -12.87 14.75 -17.52
N PHE A 214 -12.47 15.38 -16.42
CA PHE A 214 -12.65 14.85 -15.06
C PHE A 214 -14.11 14.53 -14.69
N THR A 215 -15.07 15.32 -15.17
CA THR A 215 -16.48 15.16 -14.80
C THR A 215 -17.20 14.05 -15.56
N THR A 216 -16.63 13.55 -16.66
CA THR A 216 -17.26 12.53 -17.51
C THR A 216 -16.47 11.22 -17.58
N SER A 217 -15.28 11.17 -16.98
CA SER A 217 -14.50 9.95 -16.86
C SER A 217 -15.16 8.95 -15.92
N ASP A 218 -14.92 7.66 -16.15
CA ASP A 218 -15.37 6.60 -15.25
C ASP A 218 -14.62 6.63 -13.92
N ILE A 219 -13.33 6.89 -14.01
CA ILE A 219 -12.42 6.88 -12.87
C ILE A 219 -11.83 8.28 -12.69
N THR A 220 -11.95 8.82 -11.49
CA THR A 220 -11.41 10.12 -11.13
C THR A 220 -10.27 9.95 -10.14
N ILE A 221 -9.12 10.56 -10.43
CA ILE A 221 -7.91 10.44 -9.63
C ILE A 221 -7.54 11.82 -9.06
N GLY A 222 -7.36 11.91 -7.74
CA GLY A 222 -7.03 13.17 -7.08
C GLY A 222 -6.12 12.98 -5.87
N PHE A 223 -5.38 14.05 -5.54
CA PHE A 223 -4.53 14.13 -4.35
C PHE A 223 -5.14 15.14 -3.38
N TYR A 224 -5.41 14.70 -2.16
CA TYR A 224 -6.12 15.49 -1.14
C TYR A 224 -5.41 15.40 0.22
N THR A 225 -5.66 16.37 1.10
CA THR A 225 -5.11 16.41 2.46
C THR A 225 -6.28 16.44 3.44
N GLY A 226 -6.19 15.70 4.55
CA GLY A 226 -7.16 15.75 5.64
C GLY A 226 -8.60 15.47 5.18
N ASP A 227 -9.57 16.20 5.74
CA ASP A 227 -10.96 16.15 5.27
C ASP A 227 -11.10 16.74 3.87
N HIS A 228 -11.58 15.92 2.94
CA HIS A 228 -11.75 16.25 1.53
C HIS A 228 -13.16 15.93 1.01
N GLY A 229 -14.14 15.83 1.92
CA GLY A 229 -15.57 15.88 1.59
C GLY A 229 -16.21 14.56 1.16
N ASP A 230 -15.52 13.43 1.32
CA ASP A 230 -16.07 12.09 1.10
C ASP A 230 -16.38 11.31 2.39
N GLY A 231 -16.10 11.91 3.56
CA GLY A 231 -16.30 11.29 4.86
C GLY A 231 -15.10 10.47 5.35
N GLU A 232 -14.04 10.35 4.54
CA GLU A 232 -12.90 9.48 4.80
C GLU A 232 -11.60 10.31 4.92
N PRO A 233 -11.44 11.20 5.91
CA PRO A 233 -10.30 12.12 5.96
C PRO A 233 -8.94 11.41 6.02
N PHE A 234 -7.94 11.95 5.33
CA PHE A 234 -6.55 11.50 5.44
C PHE A 234 -5.89 11.95 6.76
N ASP A 235 -4.84 11.25 7.17
CA ASP A 235 -4.17 11.40 8.47
C ASP A 235 -2.79 12.08 8.39
N GLY A 236 -2.37 12.48 7.19
CA GLY A 236 -1.11 13.17 6.94
C GLY A 236 0.01 12.17 6.63
N VAL A 237 1.26 12.54 6.87
CA VAL A 237 2.41 11.69 6.50
C VAL A 237 2.36 10.32 7.22
N LEU A 238 2.41 9.26 6.42
CA LEU A 238 2.24 7.85 6.77
C LEU A 238 0.88 7.53 7.39
N GLY A 239 0.62 6.23 7.57
CA GLY A 239 -0.67 5.76 8.04
C GLY A 239 -1.55 5.40 6.86
N THR A 240 -2.48 6.29 6.49
CA THR A 240 -3.42 6.07 5.40
C THR A 240 -2.93 6.71 4.10
N LEU A 241 -2.39 5.90 3.19
CA LEU A 241 -1.74 6.39 1.98
C LEU A 241 -2.71 6.86 0.89
N ALA A 242 -3.82 6.14 0.75
CA ALA A 242 -4.81 6.32 -0.31
C ALA A 242 -6.08 5.53 0.02
N HIS A 243 -7.17 5.83 -0.70
CA HIS A 243 -8.33 4.95 -0.77
C HIS A 243 -9.02 5.06 -2.12
N ALA A 244 -9.73 3.99 -2.49
CA ALA A 244 -10.49 3.94 -3.72
C ALA A 244 -11.87 3.30 -3.52
N PHE A 245 -12.85 3.85 -4.24
CA PHE A 245 -14.24 3.45 -4.17
C PHE A 245 -14.58 2.51 -5.31
N SER A 246 -15.06 1.31 -4.95
CA SER A 246 -15.43 0.27 -5.91
C SER A 246 -16.46 0.73 -6.96
N PRO A 247 -16.59 0.00 -8.10
CA PRO A 247 -17.56 0.34 -9.14
C PRO A 247 -19.00 0.48 -8.62
N PRO A 248 -19.81 1.41 -9.18
CA PRO A 248 -19.48 2.32 -10.28
C PRO A 248 -18.95 3.69 -9.81
N SER A 249 -18.52 3.83 -8.54
CA SER A 249 -18.09 5.14 -8.00
C SER A 249 -16.85 5.67 -8.71
N GLY A 250 -15.81 4.83 -8.83
CA GLY A 250 -14.62 5.15 -9.63
C GLY A 250 -13.71 6.24 -9.04
N LYS A 251 -13.91 6.64 -7.79
CA LYS A 251 -13.07 7.65 -7.14
C LYS A 251 -11.80 7.01 -6.58
N PHE A 252 -10.64 7.58 -6.88
CA PHE A 252 -9.34 7.19 -6.38
C PHE A 252 -8.63 8.41 -5.79
N HIS A 253 -8.51 8.42 -4.48
CA HIS A 253 -7.93 9.52 -3.71
C HIS A 253 -6.59 9.07 -3.13
N LEU A 254 -5.56 9.92 -3.24
CA LEU A 254 -4.26 9.74 -2.61
C LEU A 254 -4.04 10.84 -1.58
N ASP A 255 -3.36 10.52 -0.48
CA ASP A 255 -2.95 11.54 0.48
C ASP A 255 -1.83 12.41 -0.13
N ALA A 256 -2.09 13.70 -0.25
CA ALA A 256 -1.16 14.69 -0.77
C ALA A 256 -0.02 15.02 0.21
N ASP A 257 -0.14 14.66 1.49
CA ASP A 257 0.89 14.89 2.49
C ASP A 257 2.03 13.87 2.41
N GLU A 258 1.86 12.76 1.68
CA GLU A 258 2.83 11.68 1.60
C GLU A 258 4.07 11.98 0.73
N ASN A 259 5.18 11.32 1.07
CA ASN A 259 6.42 11.43 0.31
C ASN A 259 6.45 10.43 -0.85
N TRP A 260 5.70 10.74 -1.91
CA TRP A 260 5.58 9.92 -3.11
C TRP A 260 6.87 9.82 -3.92
N VAL A 261 7.27 8.58 -4.23
CA VAL A 261 8.37 8.24 -5.14
C VAL A 261 7.80 7.81 -6.49
N VAL A 262 8.25 8.47 -7.56
CA VAL A 262 7.66 8.36 -8.92
C VAL A 262 8.64 7.75 -9.93
N SER A 263 9.95 7.91 -9.69
CA SER A 263 11.04 7.28 -10.46
C SER A 263 12.31 7.16 -9.61
N GLY A 264 13.18 6.20 -9.94
CA GLY A 264 14.50 6.04 -9.34
C GLY A 264 14.72 4.69 -8.65
N ASP A 265 15.98 4.26 -8.62
CA ASP A 265 16.45 3.19 -7.73
C ASP A 265 16.18 3.64 -6.30
N LEU A 266 15.36 2.88 -5.56
CA LEU A 266 15.17 3.04 -4.11
C LEU A 266 16.51 2.98 -3.34
N ASP A 267 17.58 2.54 -4.02
CA ASP A 267 18.97 2.48 -3.57
C ASP A 267 19.76 3.80 -3.70
N SER A 268 19.20 4.86 -4.30
CA SER A 268 19.84 6.18 -4.37
C SER A 268 19.80 6.89 -3.01
N PHE A 269 20.63 6.39 -2.11
CA PHE A 269 21.22 7.01 -0.91
C PHE A 269 20.32 8.00 -0.14
N LEU A 270 19.69 7.48 0.92
CA LEU A 270 19.25 8.23 2.12
C LEU A 270 17.94 9.03 2.05
N SER A 271 17.05 8.83 1.07
CA SER A 271 15.77 9.57 1.06
C SER A 271 14.66 8.88 1.84
N VAL A 272 14.59 9.24 3.13
CA VAL A 272 13.47 9.17 4.09
C VAL A 272 12.91 7.78 4.41
N THR A 273 12.94 7.40 5.69
CA THR A 273 12.22 6.24 6.27
C THR A 273 10.70 6.23 5.98
N ALA A 274 10.18 7.32 5.41
CA ALA A 274 8.79 7.56 5.05
C ALA A 274 8.54 7.64 3.53
N ALA A 275 9.48 7.23 2.66
CA ALA A 275 9.28 7.25 1.21
C ALA A 275 8.36 6.11 0.74
N VAL A 276 7.35 6.44 -0.07
CA VAL A 276 6.31 5.51 -0.54
C VAL A 276 6.30 5.45 -2.07
N ASP A 277 6.43 4.24 -2.63
CA ASP A 277 6.38 4.03 -4.08
C ASP A 277 4.95 4.24 -4.62
N LEU A 278 4.79 5.26 -5.47
CA LEU A 278 3.48 5.66 -6.01
C LEU A 278 2.87 4.58 -6.90
N GLU A 279 3.68 3.84 -7.67
CA GLU A 279 3.17 2.78 -8.54
C GLU A 279 2.58 1.64 -7.72
N SER A 280 3.20 1.28 -6.60
CA SER A 280 2.74 0.22 -5.69
C SER A 280 1.35 0.55 -5.13
N VAL A 281 1.16 1.77 -4.63
CA VAL A 281 -0.16 2.24 -4.16
C VAL A 281 -1.15 2.31 -5.32
N ALA A 282 -0.76 2.85 -6.48
CA ALA A 282 -1.66 2.93 -7.62
C ALA A 282 -2.14 1.56 -8.11
N VAL A 283 -1.26 0.54 -8.19
CA VAL A 283 -1.68 -0.80 -8.60
C VAL A 283 -2.67 -1.39 -7.58
N HIS A 284 -2.42 -1.21 -6.27
CA HIS A 284 -3.33 -1.65 -5.21
C HIS A 284 -4.72 -1.00 -5.33
N GLU A 285 -4.78 0.34 -5.36
CA GLU A 285 -6.04 1.09 -5.38
C GLU A 285 -6.82 0.85 -6.68
N ILE A 286 -6.15 0.62 -7.81
CA ILE A 286 -6.84 0.23 -9.05
C ILE A 286 -7.52 -1.13 -8.89
N GLY A 287 -6.97 -2.07 -8.11
CA GLY A 287 -7.68 -3.31 -7.80
C GLY A 287 -9.03 -3.05 -7.13
N HIS A 288 -9.10 -2.08 -6.21
CA HIS A 288 -10.35 -1.63 -5.60
C HIS A 288 -11.29 -0.95 -6.59
N LEU A 289 -10.77 -0.07 -7.45
CA LEU A 289 -11.54 0.54 -8.56
C LEU A 289 -12.14 -0.49 -9.51
N LEU A 290 -11.65 -1.72 -9.49
CA LEU A 290 -12.17 -2.83 -10.28
C LEU A 290 -13.03 -3.81 -9.48
N GLY A 291 -13.11 -3.67 -8.15
CA GLY A 291 -14.02 -4.45 -7.29
C GLY A 291 -13.35 -5.50 -6.41
N LEU A 292 -12.02 -5.59 -6.42
CA LEU A 292 -11.28 -6.44 -5.49
C LEU A 292 -11.30 -5.84 -4.08
N GLY A 293 -11.36 -6.70 -3.06
CA GLY A 293 -11.14 -6.33 -1.67
C GLY A 293 -9.74 -6.73 -1.21
N HIS A 294 -9.42 -6.44 0.05
CA HIS A 294 -8.13 -6.78 0.62
C HIS A 294 -7.89 -8.31 0.70
N SER A 295 -6.68 -8.75 0.33
CA SER A 295 -6.21 -10.13 0.47
C SER A 295 -5.56 -10.36 1.84
N SER A 296 -5.65 -11.58 2.36
CA SER A 296 -4.87 -12.03 3.54
C SER A 296 -3.50 -12.59 3.19
N VAL A 297 -3.11 -12.54 1.91
CA VAL A 297 -1.81 -13.03 1.43
C VAL A 297 -0.85 -11.86 1.34
N GLU A 298 0.21 -11.85 2.17
CA GLU A 298 1.16 -10.73 2.26
C GLU A 298 1.80 -10.36 0.91
N GLU A 299 2.02 -11.33 0.03
CA GLU A 299 2.60 -11.11 -1.29
C GLU A 299 1.63 -10.53 -2.32
N SER A 300 0.31 -10.65 -2.11
CA SER A 300 -0.71 -10.12 -3.04
C SER A 300 -0.63 -8.60 -3.11
N ILE A 301 -0.80 -8.01 -4.29
CA ILE A 301 -0.83 -6.54 -4.40
C ILE A 301 -1.98 -5.96 -3.58
N MET A 302 -3.06 -6.71 -3.40
CA MET A 302 -4.23 -6.35 -2.60
C MET A 302 -4.04 -6.58 -1.09
N TYR A 303 -2.84 -6.94 -0.61
CA TYR A 303 -2.55 -6.91 0.82
C TYR A 303 -2.61 -5.46 1.36
N PRO A 304 -3.28 -5.19 2.49
CA PRO A 304 -3.58 -3.80 2.90
C PRO A 304 -2.36 -2.91 3.16
N THR A 305 -1.27 -3.46 3.70
CA THR A 305 -0.10 -2.67 4.10
C THR A 305 0.89 -2.53 2.96
N ILE A 306 1.49 -1.35 2.84
CA ILE A 306 2.46 -1.00 1.80
C ILE A 306 3.72 -0.51 2.50
N THR A 307 4.77 -1.32 2.47
CA THR A 307 6.03 -1.04 3.16
C THR A 307 6.78 0.11 2.50
N THR A 308 7.25 1.08 3.31
CA THR A 308 8.09 2.17 2.82
C THR A 308 9.42 1.65 2.26
N GLY A 309 9.99 2.38 1.29
CA GLY A 309 11.26 2.02 0.69
C GLY A 309 11.26 0.73 -0.14
N LYS A 310 10.09 0.13 -0.40
CA LYS A 310 9.92 -1.05 -1.25
C LYS A 310 8.99 -0.74 -2.42
N ARG A 311 9.30 -1.33 -3.57
CA ARG A 311 8.45 -1.31 -4.75
C ARG A 311 7.80 -2.68 -4.92
N LYS A 312 6.47 -2.72 -4.96
CA LYS A 312 5.65 -3.92 -5.11
C LYS A 312 4.55 -3.63 -6.12
N VAL A 313 4.73 -4.09 -7.35
CA VAL A 313 3.84 -3.75 -8.48
C VAL A 313 3.38 -4.97 -9.27
N ASP A 314 3.95 -6.15 -8.99
CA ASP A 314 3.66 -7.36 -9.75
C ASP A 314 2.42 -8.04 -9.20
N LEU A 315 1.54 -8.46 -10.11
CA LEU A 315 0.30 -9.16 -9.77
C LEU A 315 0.62 -10.62 -9.47
N THR A 316 0.22 -11.08 -8.28
CA THR A 316 0.31 -12.48 -7.89
C THR A 316 -0.83 -13.29 -8.48
N SER A 317 -0.77 -14.62 -8.37
CA SER A 317 -1.89 -15.49 -8.78
C SER A 317 -3.18 -15.15 -8.04
N ASP A 318 -3.10 -14.71 -6.79
CA ASP A 318 -4.26 -14.30 -6.00
C ASP A 318 -5.00 -13.12 -6.67
N ASP A 319 -4.23 -12.11 -7.07
CA ASP A 319 -4.73 -10.89 -7.71
C ASP A 319 -5.33 -11.20 -9.09
N VAL A 320 -4.63 -12.03 -9.87
CA VAL A 320 -5.05 -12.44 -11.22
C VAL A 320 -6.32 -13.29 -11.17
N GLU A 321 -6.40 -14.28 -10.27
CA GLU A 321 -7.59 -15.12 -10.12
C GLU A 321 -8.81 -14.28 -9.70
N GLY A 322 -8.63 -13.34 -8.77
CA GLY A 322 -9.69 -12.46 -8.31
C GLY A 322 -10.23 -11.56 -9.41
N ILE A 323 -9.34 -10.92 -10.16
CA ILE A 323 -9.76 -9.98 -11.19
C ILE A 323 -10.36 -10.70 -12.41
N GLN A 324 -9.84 -11.87 -12.76
CA GLN A 324 -10.37 -12.67 -13.86
C GLN A 324 -11.71 -13.30 -13.52
N TYR A 325 -11.97 -13.58 -12.23
CA TYR A 325 -13.31 -13.97 -11.80
C TYR A 325 -14.35 -12.87 -12.10
N LEU A 326 -13.98 -11.60 -11.92
CA LEU A 326 -14.88 -10.48 -12.24
C LEU A 326 -14.96 -10.21 -13.75
N TYR A 327 -13.84 -10.08 -14.46
CA TYR A 327 -13.83 -9.52 -15.81
C TYR A 327 -13.57 -10.54 -16.93
N GLY A 328 -13.14 -11.75 -16.59
CA GLY A 328 -12.55 -12.71 -17.52
C GLY A 328 -11.08 -12.39 -17.82
N ALA A 329 -10.34 -13.40 -18.28
CA ALA A 329 -8.95 -13.25 -18.71
C ALA A 329 -8.84 -12.41 -20.00
N ASN A 330 -7.73 -11.69 -20.13
CA ASN A 330 -7.32 -11.15 -21.43
C ASN A 330 -7.07 -12.33 -22.39
N PRO A 331 -7.65 -12.36 -23.61
CA PRO A 331 -7.39 -13.42 -24.58
C PRO A 331 -5.91 -13.60 -24.95
N ASN A 332 -5.09 -12.56 -24.76
CA ASN A 332 -3.66 -12.58 -25.02
C ASN A 332 -2.81 -12.91 -23.79
N PHE A 333 -3.43 -13.19 -22.64
CA PHE A 333 -2.71 -13.53 -21.41
C PHE A 333 -2.29 -15.01 -21.42
N ASN A 334 -0.98 -15.26 -21.41
CA ASN A 334 -0.41 -16.61 -21.50
C ASN A 334 -0.20 -17.29 -20.14
N GLY A 335 -0.76 -16.78 -19.04
CA GLY A 335 -0.69 -17.41 -17.72
C GLY A 335 0.62 -17.22 -16.96
N THR A 336 1.62 -16.57 -17.56
CA THR A 336 2.84 -16.14 -16.88
C THR A 336 2.69 -14.70 -16.43
N SER A 337 2.79 -14.44 -15.11
CA SER A 337 3.03 -13.08 -14.60
C SER A 337 4.23 -12.47 -15.33
N PRO A 338 4.24 -11.16 -15.63
CA PRO A 338 5.40 -10.51 -16.24
C PRO A 338 6.67 -10.84 -15.45
N PRO A 339 7.81 -11.09 -16.11
CA PRO A 339 9.05 -11.39 -15.40
C PRO A 339 9.37 -10.21 -14.48
N ALA A 340 9.61 -10.50 -13.21
CA ALA A 340 10.14 -9.54 -12.25
C ALA A 340 11.30 -8.81 -12.93
N ALA A 341 11.25 -7.49 -13.00
CA ALA A 341 12.42 -6.72 -13.37
C ALA A 341 13.50 -7.08 -12.35
N THR A 342 14.55 -7.78 -12.80
CA THR A 342 15.60 -8.31 -11.94
C THR A 342 16.36 -7.16 -11.27
N THR A 343 15.96 -6.80 -10.06
CA THR A 343 16.88 -6.18 -9.10
C THR A 343 17.70 -7.33 -8.53
N ARG A 344 19.02 -7.26 -8.66
CA ARG A 344 19.93 -8.26 -8.10
C ARG A 344 19.88 -8.17 -6.57
N GLU A 345 18.98 -8.91 -5.94
CA GLU A 345 19.08 -9.22 -4.52
C GLU A 345 20.33 -10.08 -4.30
N ARG A 346 21.27 -9.53 -3.54
CA ARG A 346 22.40 -10.28 -3.01
C ARG A 346 21.94 -10.83 -1.66
N ASP A 347 21.68 -12.13 -1.62
CA ASP A 347 21.30 -12.88 -0.42
C ASP A 347 22.23 -12.55 0.76
N THR A 348 21.64 -12.03 1.84
CA THR A 348 22.15 -12.23 3.19
C THR A 348 21.03 -12.74 4.09
N GLY A 349 20.86 -14.06 4.08
CA GLY A 349 20.69 -14.90 5.28
C GLY A 349 19.57 -14.57 6.26
N SER A 350 18.47 -15.32 6.10
CA SER A 350 17.51 -15.70 7.13
C SER A 350 18.16 -16.04 8.48
N PHE A 351 17.59 -15.53 9.58
CA PHE A 351 17.84 -16.02 10.94
C PHE A 351 16.55 -16.53 11.57
N GLY A 352 16.45 -17.85 11.63
CA GLY A 352 15.47 -18.56 12.43
C GLY A 352 15.82 -20.04 12.52
N ALA A 353 16.64 -20.43 13.50
CA ALA A 353 16.58 -21.73 14.17
C ALA A 353 17.59 -21.82 15.32
N ALA A 354 17.09 -22.23 16.47
CA ALA A 354 17.87 -22.60 17.65
C ALA A 354 18.67 -23.90 17.40
N ALA A 355 19.93 -23.93 17.85
CA ALA A 355 20.62 -25.16 18.22
C ALA A 355 21.74 -24.84 19.23
N ARG A 356 21.66 -25.47 20.41
CA ARG A 356 22.75 -25.59 21.40
C ARG A 356 23.87 -26.44 20.81
N ILE A 357 25.15 -26.09 21.00
CA ILE A 357 26.27 -27.03 21.22
C ILE A 357 27.37 -26.35 22.08
N ASP A 358 27.88 -27.11 23.04
CA ASP A 358 29.04 -26.89 23.90
C ASP A 358 30.40 -26.71 23.17
N GLY A 359 31.35 -26.06 23.83
CA GLY A 359 32.72 -26.60 23.91
C GLY A 359 33.78 -26.20 22.87
N SER A 360 34.63 -25.26 23.28
CA SER A 360 36.10 -25.21 23.11
C SER A 360 36.75 -24.68 21.81
N SER A 361 37.65 -23.70 22.03
CA SER A 361 38.85 -23.31 21.25
C SER A 361 38.62 -22.76 19.82
N SER A 362 39.30 -21.74 19.32
CA SER A 362 40.59 -21.13 19.63
C SER A 362 40.65 -19.70 19.05
N LEU A 363 41.40 -18.82 19.71
CA LEU A 363 41.81 -17.48 19.27
C LEU A 363 42.43 -17.47 17.86
N SER A 364 42.10 -16.44 17.08
CA SER A 364 43.03 -15.83 16.12
C SER A 364 42.74 -14.34 15.95
N LEU A 365 43.63 -13.52 16.52
CA LEU A 365 43.75 -12.08 16.28
C LEU A 365 44.13 -11.83 14.81
N PHE A 366 43.55 -10.79 14.19
CA PHE A 366 44.19 -10.08 13.08
C PHE A 366 44.26 -8.58 13.41
N LEU A 367 45.50 -8.10 13.56
CA LEU A 367 45.83 -6.68 13.63
C LEU A 367 45.64 -6.05 12.24
N SER A 368 45.02 -4.87 12.18
CA SER A 368 45.06 -3.97 11.03
C SER A 368 45.89 -2.75 11.40
N THR A 369 47.03 -2.58 10.73
CA THR A 369 47.91 -1.41 10.83
C THR A 369 47.47 -0.32 9.85
N VAL A 370 47.18 0.86 10.38
CA VAL A 370 46.86 2.09 9.64
C VAL A 370 48.16 2.74 9.14
N GLY A 371 48.28 2.93 7.82
CA GLY A 371 49.35 3.70 7.19
C GLY A 371 48.86 5.08 6.77
N LEU A 372 49.35 6.12 7.43
CA LEU A 372 49.11 7.54 7.12
C LEU A 372 50.19 8.00 6.12
N PHE A 373 49.81 8.44 4.92
CA PHE A 373 50.73 9.09 3.98
C PHE A 373 50.47 10.60 3.96
N LEU A 374 51.42 11.36 4.50
CA LEU A 374 51.56 12.81 4.36
C LEU A 374 52.31 13.09 3.04
N TRP A 375 51.74 13.97 2.20
CA TRP A 375 52.46 14.61 1.10
C TRP A 375 52.80 16.04 1.51
N ILE A 376 54.10 16.35 1.53
CA ILE A 376 54.65 17.72 1.52
C ILE A 376 55.25 17.90 0.13
N LEU A 377 54.87 18.98 -0.56
CA LEU A 377 55.56 19.50 -1.74
C LEU A 377 56.35 20.77 -1.34
N PRO A 378 57.47 21.06 -2.03
CA PRO A 378 58.38 22.14 -1.69
C PRO A 378 57.86 23.54 -1.99
#